data_AF-Q9XGU1-F1
#
_entry.id   AF-Q9XGU1-F1
#
_cell.length_a   1.000
_cell.length_b   1.000
_cell.length_c   1.000
_cell.angle_alpha   90.00
_cell.angle_beta   90.00
_cell.angle_gamma   90.00
#
_symmetry.space_group_name_H-M   'P 1'
#
loop_
_entity.id
_entity.type
_entity.pdbx_description
1 polymer ?
#
loop_
_entity_poly.entity_id
_entity_poly.type
_entity_poly.pdbx_seq_one_letter_code
_entity_poly.pdbx_strand_id
1 'polypeptide(L)'
;GTLALYEAAYMRVEGEQILDKALEFTKMHLESPDPSCDSSLRTQIQQALTQPLRRSLERLEALRYIPIYQQEKHHNEVLLKLAKVDFNVLRSMHKKELT
;
A
#
# COMPACT_ATOMS: atom_id res chain seq x y z
N GLY A 1 1.11 -8.06 -10.65
CA GLY A 1 2.15 -7.74 -11.64
C GLY A 1 2.36 -6.24 -11.72
N THR A 2 1.43 -5.53 -12.38
CA THR A 2 1.54 -4.08 -12.66
C THR A 2 1.68 -3.20 -11.41
N LEU A 3 0.84 -3.40 -10.39
CA LEU A 3 0.92 -2.64 -9.13
C LEU A 3 2.25 -2.84 -8.40
N ALA A 4 2.74 -4.08 -8.32
CA ALA A 4 4.03 -4.38 -7.70
C ALA A 4 5.20 -3.72 -8.46
N LEU A 5 5.14 -3.72 -9.80
CA LEU A 5 6.15 -3.04 -10.62
C LEU A 5 6.10 -1.51 -10.45
N TYR A 6 4.91 -0.93 -10.35
CA TYR A 6 4.73 0.49 -10.06
C TYR A 6 5.40 0.89 -8.74
N GLU A 7 5.15 0.13 -7.66
CA GLU A 7 5.77 0.36 -6.36
C GLU A 7 7.30 0.17 -6.40
N ALA A 8 7.78 -0.87 -7.07
CA ALA A 8 9.21 -1.12 -7.24
C ALA A 8 9.91 0.02 -8.00
N ALA A 9 9.26 0.59 -9.03
CA ALA A 9 9.80 1.69 -9.82
C ALA A 9 9.97 3.00 -9.03
N TYR A 10 9.31 3.15 -7.87
CA TYR A 10 9.58 4.25 -6.93
C TYR A 10 10.81 4.05 -6.06
N MET A 11 11.43 2.87 -6.07
CA MET A 11 12.70 2.60 -5.38
C MET A 11 13.93 2.85 -6.27
N ARG A 12 13.73 3.30 -7.51
CA ARG A 12 14.81 3.50 -8.48
C ARG A 12 15.86 4.51 -8.02
N VAL A 13 17.07 4.32 -8.52
CA VAL A 13 18.21 5.25 -8.36
C VAL A 13 18.59 5.90 -9.69
N GLU A 14 19.52 6.86 -9.64
CA GLU A 14 20.01 7.56 -10.82
C GLU A 14 20.64 6.58 -11.83
N GLY A 15 20.31 6.74 -13.12
CA GLY A 15 20.79 5.88 -14.20
C GLY A 15 19.87 4.73 -14.60
N GLU A 16 18.82 4.42 -13.82
CA GLU A 16 17.89 3.32 -14.08
C GLU A 16 16.74 3.70 -15.04
N GLN A 17 17.05 4.08 -16.28
CA GLN A 17 16.07 4.53 -17.27
C GLN A 17 14.93 3.53 -17.54
N ILE A 18 15.18 2.23 -17.35
CA ILE A 18 14.16 1.20 -17.50
C ILE A 18 13.04 1.34 -16.45
N LEU A 19 13.38 1.80 -15.23
CA LEU A 19 12.42 2.01 -14.16
C LEU A 19 11.64 3.32 -14.33
N ASP A 20 12.21 4.33 -14.99
CA ASP A 20 11.43 5.50 -15.44
C ASP A 20 10.35 5.08 -16.44
N LYS A 21 10.70 4.28 -17.45
CA LYS A 21 9.76 3.73 -18.42
C LYS A 21 8.73 2.81 -17.76
N ALA A 22 9.16 1.99 -16.80
CA ALA A 22 8.26 1.12 -16.04
C ALA A 22 7.24 1.94 -15.24
N LEU A 23 7.65 3.07 -14.66
CA LEU A 23 6.74 3.94 -13.91
C LEU A 23 5.66 4.54 -14.83
N GLU A 24 6.04 5.10 -15.99
CA GLU A 24 5.07 5.60 -16.97
C GLU A 24 4.14 4.50 -17.47
N PHE A 25 4.71 3.37 -17.86
CA PHE A 25 3.97 2.21 -18.37
C PHE A 25 2.94 1.72 -17.34
N THR A 26 3.38 1.49 -16.10
CA THR A 26 2.50 0.97 -15.06
C THR A 26 1.44 1.98 -14.64
N LYS A 27 1.78 3.27 -14.54
CA LYS A 27 0.82 4.33 -14.20
C LYS A 27 -0.34 4.37 -15.20
N MET A 28 -0.05 4.35 -16.50
CA MET A 28 -1.07 4.34 -17.56
C MET A 28 -2.04 3.15 -17.43
N HIS A 29 -1.54 1.96 -17.12
CA HIS A 29 -2.37 0.77 -16.98
C HIS A 29 -3.13 0.72 -15.64
N LEU A 30 -2.63 1.38 -14.59
CA LEU A 30 -3.28 1.44 -13.29
C LEU A 30 -4.37 2.51 -13.22
N GLU A 31 -4.30 3.56 -14.02
CA GLU A 31 -5.35 4.59 -14.14
C GLU A 31 -6.63 4.05 -14.82
N SER A 32 -6.52 2.96 -15.57
CA SER A 32 -7.64 2.27 -16.23
C SER A 32 -7.71 0.79 -15.81
N PRO A 33 -7.96 0.49 -14.52
CA PRO A 33 -7.97 -0.87 -14.03
C PRO A 33 -9.15 -1.65 -14.62
N ASP A 34 -8.95 -2.96 -14.81
CA ASP A 34 -9.96 -3.87 -15.36
C ASP A 34 -11.28 -3.81 -14.55
N PRO A 35 -12.45 -3.75 -15.20
CA PRO A 35 -13.73 -3.83 -14.51
C PRO A 35 -13.95 -5.08 -13.65
N SER A 36 -13.24 -6.17 -13.91
CA SER A 36 -13.27 -7.40 -13.11
C SER A 36 -12.41 -7.36 -11.85
N CYS A 37 -11.62 -6.29 -11.66
CA CYS A 37 -10.70 -6.12 -10.54
C CYS A 37 -11.47 -6.02 -9.21
N ASP A 38 -11.06 -6.81 -8.20
CA ASP A 38 -11.67 -6.81 -6.87
C ASP A 38 -11.62 -5.43 -6.20
N SER A 39 -12.63 -5.14 -5.39
CA SER A 39 -12.78 -3.92 -4.60
C SER A 39 -11.55 -3.60 -3.73
N SER A 40 -10.96 -4.64 -3.10
CA SER A 40 -9.76 -4.48 -2.27
C SER A 40 -8.56 -4.05 -3.12
N LEU A 41 -8.37 -4.69 -4.28
CA LEU A 41 -7.30 -4.39 -5.22
C LEU A 41 -7.48 -3.01 -5.87
N ARG A 42 -8.70 -2.64 -6.27
CA ARG A 42 -8.99 -1.28 -6.76
C ARG A 42 -8.65 -0.21 -5.73
N THR A 43 -9.00 -0.46 -4.47
CA THR A 43 -8.62 0.43 -3.37
C THR A 43 -7.10 0.56 -3.30
N GLN A 44 -6.35 -0.54 -3.28
CA GLN A 44 -4.89 -0.50 -3.27
C GLN A 44 -4.30 0.28 -4.47
N ILE A 45 -4.84 0.08 -5.68
CA ILE A 45 -4.41 0.80 -6.88
C ILE A 45 -4.63 2.30 -6.72
N GLN A 46 -5.84 2.71 -6.29
CA GLN A 46 -6.14 4.12 -6.08
C GLN A 46 -5.24 4.74 -5.01
N GLN A 47 -4.95 4.00 -3.93
CA GLN A 47 -4.06 4.46 -2.87
C GLN A 47 -2.63 4.67 -3.37
N ALA A 48 -2.08 3.72 -4.14
CA ALA A 48 -0.75 3.79 -4.74
C ALA A 48 -0.60 4.92 -5.78
N LEU A 49 -1.64 5.15 -6.59
CA LEU A 49 -1.67 6.27 -7.54
C LEU A 49 -1.70 7.64 -6.84
N THR A 50 -2.35 7.74 -5.68
CA THR A 50 -2.31 8.95 -4.84
C THR A 50 -0.94 9.15 -4.20
N GLN A 51 -0.41 8.09 -3.56
CA GLN A 51 0.90 8.13 -2.90
C GLN A 51 1.49 6.71 -2.92
N PRO A 52 2.65 6.49 -3.56
CA PRO A 52 3.30 5.18 -3.58
C PRO A 52 3.86 4.84 -2.21
N LEU A 53 3.89 3.54 -1.87
CA LEU A 53 4.34 3.04 -0.56
C LEU A 53 5.70 3.60 -0.15
N ARG A 54 6.66 3.69 -1.09
CA ARG A 54 8.01 4.20 -0.83
C ARG A 54 8.04 5.64 -0.32
N ARG A 55 7.00 6.44 -0.62
CA ARG A 55 6.90 7.86 -0.22
C ARG A 55 5.83 8.08 0.85
N SER A 56 5.22 7.02 1.37
CA SER A 56 4.17 7.12 2.37
C SER A 56 4.72 6.92 3.77
N LEU A 57 4.01 7.48 4.76
CA LEU A 57 4.33 7.25 6.18
C LEU A 57 3.88 5.86 6.60
N GLU A 58 4.78 5.09 7.22
CA GLU A 58 4.57 3.68 7.52
C GLU A 58 3.34 3.46 8.41
N ARG A 59 3.12 4.35 9.39
CA ARG A 59 1.95 4.29 10.28
C ARG A 59 0.63 4.59 9.57
N LEU A 60 0.65 5.52 8.62
CA LEU A 60 -0.54 5.86 7.85
C LEU A 60 -0.90 4.70 6.91
N GLU A 61 0.10 4.11 6.25
CA GLU A 61 -0.12 2.95 5.40
C GLU A 61 -0.56 1.73 6.19
N ALA A 62 0.00 1.46 7.37
CA ALA A 62 -0.46 0.39 8.23
C ALA A 62 -1.96 0.57 8.61
N LEU A 63 -2.38 1.80 8.93
CA LEU A 63 -3.78 2.12 9.21
C LEU A 63 -4.70 1.83 8.02
N ARG A 64 -4.25 2.16 6.79
CA ARG A 64 -5.02 1.95 5.55
C ARG A 64 -5.05 0.48 5.14
N TYR A 65 -3.96 -0.25 5.34
CA TYR A 65 -3.79 -1.61 4.85
C TYR A 65 -4.42 -2.67 5.76
N ILE A 66 -4.43 -2.49 7.10
CA ILE A 66 -5.05 -3.47 8.02
C ILE A 66 -6.50 -3.84 7.64
N PRO A 67 -7.40 -2.88 7.31
CA PRO A 67 -8.75 -3.20 6.85
C PRO A 67 -8.79 -3.90 5.49
N ILE A 68 -7.87 -3.57 4.57
CA ILE A 68 -7.75 -4.21 3.26
C ILE A 68 -7.33 -5.67 3.43
N TYR A 69 -6.30 -5.91 4.23
CA TYR A 69 -5.79 -7.27 4.51
C TYR A 69 -6.87 -8.17 5.12
N GLN A 70 -7.74 -7.62 5.98
CA GLN A 70 -8.88 -8.36 6.53
C GLN A 70 -9.88 -8.84 5.46
N GLN A 71 -9.98 -8.14 4.33
CA GLN A 71 -10.90 -8.51 3.24
C GLN A 71 -10.30 -9.58 2.31
N GLU A 72 -8.99 -9.82 2.37
CA GLU A 72 -8.34 -10.79 1.50
C GLU A 72 -8.78 -12.23 1.84
N LYS A 73 -9.14 -13.02 0.82
CA LYS A 73 -9.70 -14.37 0.99
C LYS A 73 -8.81 -15.34 1.78
N HIS A 74 -7.49 -15.15 1.70
CA HIS A 74 -6.48 -16.07 2.25
C HIS A 74 -5.55 -15.39 3.25
N HIS A 75 -6.03 -14.36 3.94
CA HIS A 75 -5.22 -13.66 4.94
C HIS A 75 -4.92 -14.53 6.16
N ASN A 76 -3.82 -14.23 6.84
CA ASN A 76 -3.42 -14.90 8.06
C ASN A 76 -4.07 -14.20 9.26
N GLU A 77 -4.99 -14.91 9.93
CA GLU A 77 -5.74 -14.40 11.10
C GLU A 77 -4.84 -14.03 12.28
N VAL A 78 -3.74 -14.77 12.50
CA VAL A 78 -2.79 -14.48 13.57
C VAL A 78 -2.06 -13.17 13.29
N LEU A 79 -1.63 -12.96 12.04
CA LEU A 79 -0.99 -11.72 11.61
C LEU A 79 -1.95 -10.53 11.70
N LEU A 80 -3.20 -10.69 11.25
CA LEU A 80 -4.21 -9.64 11.34
C LEU A 80 -4.48 -9.23 12.79
N LYS A 81 -4.63 -10.21 13.69
CA LYS A 81 -4.84 -9.95 15.12
C LYS A 81 -3.65 -9.22 15.73
N LEU A 82 -2.43 -9.67 15.42
CA LEU A 82 -1.20 -9.03 15.89
C LEU A 82 -1.13 -7.57 15.44
N ALA A 83 -1.33 -7.30 14.15
CA ALA A 83 -1.28 -5.96 13.58
C ALA A 83 -2.30 -5.01 14.24
N LYS A 84 -3.53 -5.47 14.48
CA LYS A 84 -4.58 -4.67 15.16
C LYS A 84 -4.22 -4.34 16.61
N VAL A 85 -3.71 -5.30 17.37
CA VAL A 85 -3.35 -5.09 18.77
C VAL A 85 -2.15 -4.16 18.87
N ASP A 86 -1.09 -4.43 18.11
CA ASP A 86 0.13 -3.61 18.09
C ASP A 86 -0.16 -2.15 17.73
N PHE A 87 -0.97 -1.93 16.67
CA PHE A 87 -1.37 -0.59 16.27
C PHE A 87 -2.12 0.16 17.40
N ASN A 88 -3.02 -0.52 18.10
CA ASN A 88 -3.79 0.08 19.20
C ASN A 88 -2.94 0.40 20.43
N VAL A 89 -1.98 -0.46 20.76
CA VAL A 89 -1.03 -0.25 21.86
C VAL A 89 -0.20 1.00 21.59
N LEU A 90 0.38 1.12 20.40
CA LEU A 90 1.21 2.27 20.02
C LEU A 90 0.38 3.55 19.90
N ARG A 91 -0.86 3.46 19.38
CA ARG A 91 -1.79 4.59 19.40
C ARG A 91 -2.09 5.09 20.82
N SER A 92 -2.22 4.19 21.80
CA SER A 92 -2.44 4.58 23.20
C SER A 92 -1.22 5.29 23.79
N MET A 93 -0.01 4.84 23.47
CA MET A 93 1.23 5.50 23.89
C MET A 93 1.37 6.89 23.27
N HIS A 94 1.23 7.03 21.95
CA HIS A 94 1.32 8.33 21.29
C HIS A 94 0.28 9.33 21.80
N LYS A 95 -0.94 8.88 22.17
CA LYS A 95 -1.94 9.76 22.79
C LYS A 95 -1.46 10.33 24.13
N LYS A 96 -0.78 9.52 24.95
CA LYS A 96 -0.21 9.98 26.22
C LYS A 96 0.95 10.95 26.01
N GLU A 97 1.78 10.74 24.98
CA GLU A 97 2.90 11.63 24.66
C GLU A 97 2.45 13.01 24.16
N LEU A 98 1.29 13.07 23.50
CA LEU A 98 0.68 14.31 23.02
C LEU A 98 -0.17 15.04 24.07
N THR A 99 -0.41 14.42 25.24
CA THR A 99 -1.20 15.00 26.34
C THR A 99 -0.28 15.55 27.42
#